data_AF-A0AA35SZT0-F1
#
_entry.id   AF-A0AA35SZT0-F1
#
_cell.length_a   1.000
_cell.length_b   1.000
_cell.length_c   1.000
_cell.angle_alpha   90.00
_cell.angle_beta   90.00
_cell.angle_gamma   90.00
#
_symmetry.space_group_name_H-M   'P 1'
#
loop_
_entity.id
_entity.type
_entity.pdbx_description
1 polymer ?
#
loop_
_entity_poly.entity_id
_entity_poly.type
_entity_poly.pdbx_seq_one_letter_code
_entity_poly.pdbx_strand_id
1 'polypeptide(L)' 'MHVDALDEATRVVIIDDLIATGGTMCAAVELISQLGGETIECAVIIELVDLDGRAKLSPVPLYSLVSFHEDEA' A
#
# COMPACT_ATOMS: atom_id res chain seq x y z
N MET A 1 3.40 -9.69 -11.30
CA MET A 1 2.17 -9.13 -11.89
C MET A 1 2.17 -9.46 -13.37
N HIS A 2 1.06 -9.92 -13.93
CA HIS A 2 0.99 -10.17 -15.37
C HIS A 2 0.88 -8.83 -16.12
N VAL A 3 1.51 -8.72 -17.29
CA VAL A 3 1.62 -7.46 -18.05
C VAL A 3 0.30 -7.02 -18.68
N ASP A 4 -0.66 -7.93 -18.77
CA ASP A 4 -2.02 -7.75 -19.27
C ASP A 4 -3.05 -7.65 -18.12
N ALA A 5 -2.59 -7.46 -16.88
CA ALA A 5 -3.47 -7.42 -15.71
C ALA A 5 -4.28 -6.11 -15.59
N LEU A 6 -3.87 -5.04 -16.28
CA LEU A 6 -4.49 -3.72 -16.21
C LEU A 6 -4.57 -3.09 -17.61
N ASP A 7 -5.63 -2.34 -17.85
CA ASP A 7 -5.74 -1.40 -18.96
C ASP A 7 -5.18 -0.02 -18.55
N GLU A 8 -4.84 0.83 -19.53
CA GLU A 8 -4.41 2.20 -19.27
C GLU A 8 -5.45 2.97 -18.42
N ALA A 9 -4.95 3.75 -17.46
CA ALA A 9 -5.75 4.53 -16.50
C ALA A 9 -6.68 3.71 -15.59
N THR A 10 -6.44 2.40 -15.44
CA THR A 10 -7.16 1.59 -14.44
C THR A 10 -6.90 2.14 -13.04
N ARG A 11 -7.97 2.46 -12.31
CA ARG A 11 -7.89 2.91 -10.91
C ARG A 11 -7.84 1.70 -9.98
N VAL A 12 -6.81 1.59 -9.16
CA VAL A 12 -6.50 0.42 -8.35
C VAL A 12 -6.49 0.76 -6.86
N VAL A 13 -7.12 -0.09 -6.06
CA VAL A 13 -6.93 -0.14 -4.60
C VAL A 13 -6.10 -1.39 -4.29
N ILE A 14 -4.99 -1.22 -3.58
CA ILE A 14 -4.14 -2.34 -3.15
C ILE A 14 -4.62 -2.76 -1.76
N ILE A 15 -4.89 -4.05 -1.57
CA ILE A 15 -5.30 -4.61 -0.28
C ILE A 15 -4.28 -5.66 0.17
N ASP A 16 -3.81 -5.55 1.41
CA ASP A 16 -2.94 -6.55 2.06
C ASP A 16 -3.42 -6.84 3.50
N ASP A 17 -2.85 -7.85 4.14
CA ASP A 17 -3.18 -8.15 5.54
C ASP A 17 -2.56 -7.15 6.53
N LEU A 18 -1.28 -6.80 6.35
CA LEU A 18 -0.50 -6.00 7.28
C LEU A 18 0.47 -5.07 6.55
N ILE A 19 0.60 -3.84 7.05
CA ILE A 19 1.73 -2.97 6.72
C ILE A 19 2.70 -2.83 7.90
N ALA A 20 3.96 -3.12 7.61
CA ALA A 20 5.11 -2.83 8.47
C ALA A 20 5.84 -1.60 7.90
N THR A 21 7.00 -1.79 7.27
CA THR A 21 7.78 -0.71 6.64
C THR A 21 7.26 -0.25 5.28
N GLY A 22 6.16 -0.83 4.77
CA GLY A 22 5.54 -0.45 3.49
C GLY A 22 6.24 -0.93 2.20
N GLY A 23 7.39 -1.62 2.29
CA GLY A 23 8.17 -2.01 1.11
C GLY A 23 7.40 -2.80 0.04
N THR A 24 6.61 -3.80 0.45
CA THR A 24 5.81 -4.62 -0.46
C THR A 24 4.76 -3.80 -1.19
N MET A 25 4.03 -2.94 -0.47
CA MET A 25 3.00 -2.09 -1.08
C MET A 25 3.61 -1.03 -2.01
N CYS A 26 4.74 -0.42 -1.66
CA CYS A 26 5.44 0.51 -2.56
C CYS A 26 5.83 -0.17 -3.89
N ALA A 27 6.38 -1.39 -3.82
CA ALA A 27 6.72 -2.13 -5.03
C ALA A 27 5.48 -2.45 -5.88
N ALA A 28 4.34 -2.74 -5.25
CA ALA A 28 3.07 -2.94 -5.95
C ALA A 28 2.57 -1.65 -6.62
N VAL A 29 2.64 -0.49 -5.93
CA VAL A 29 2.31 0.83 -6.51
C VAL A 29 3.17 1.12 -7.74
N GLU A 30 4.48 0.86 -7.66
CA GLU A 30 5.41 1.05 -8.79
C GLU A 30 5.05 0.15 -9.98
N LEU A 31 4.73 -1.13 -9.73
CA LEU A 31 4.32 -2.07 -10.78
C LEU A 31 3.02 -1.64 -11.46
N ILE A 32 2.03 -1.18 -10.68
CA ILE A 32 0.76 -0.66 -11.21
C ILE A 32 1.02 0.57 -12.10
N SER A 33 1.87 1.49 -11.64
CA SER A 33 2.24 2.69 -12.40
C SER A 33 2.96 2.34 -13.71
N GLN A 34 3.86 1.35 -13.70
CA GLN A 34 4.55 0.88 -14.91
C GLN A 34 3.60 0.26 -15.95
N LEU A 35 2.46 -0.28 -15.51
CA LEU A 35 1.41 -0.81 -16.38
C LEU A 35 0.36 0.25 -16.77
N GLY A 36 0.61 1.52 -16.47
CA GLY A 36 -0.29 2.63 -16.80
C GLY A 36 -1.52 2.77 -15.89
N GLY A 37 -1.57 2.02 -14.79
CA GLY A 37 -2.61 2.14 -13.78
C GLY A 37 -2.34 3.26 -12.77
N GLU A 38 -3.40 3.72 -12.10
CA GLU A 38 -3.37 4.71 -11.03
C GLU A 38 -3.72 4.04 -9.71
N THR A 39 -2.79 3.99 -8.75
CA THR A 39 -3.14 3.55 -7.40
C THR A 39 -3.79 4.68 -6.64
N ILE A 40 -5.07 4.52 -6.29
CA ILE A 40 -5.86 5.54 -5.60
C ILE A 40 -5.82 5.41 -4.08
N GLU A 41 -5.58 4.20 -3.56
CA GLU A 41 -5.50 3.92 -2.12
C GLU A 41 -4.80 2.57 -1.86
N CYS A 42 -4.11 2.50 -0.72
CA CYS A 42 -3.68 1.26 -0.10
C CYS A 42 -4.56 0.98 1.13
N ALA A 43 -4.96 -0.27 1.34
CA ALA A 43 -5.74 -0.68 2.50
C ALA A 43 -5.16 -1.94 3.15
N VAL A 44 -5.12 -1.97 4.47
CA VAL A 44 -4.66 -3.13 5.24
C VAL A 44 -5.56 -3.45 6.40
N ILE A 45 -5.53 -4.68 6.90
CA ILE A 45 -6.20 -5.01 8.16
C ILE A 45 -5.39 -4.44 9.31
N ILE A 46 -4.07 -4.68 9.33
CA ILE A 46 -3.18 -4.34 10.45
C ILE A 46 -2.14 -3.32 10.01
N GLU A 47 -1.93 -2.29 10.83
CA GLU A 47 -0.83 -1.34 10.67
C GLU A 47 0.09 -1.35 11.90
N LEU A 48 1.39 -1.49 11.67
CA LEU A 48 2.44 -1.27 12.67
C LEU A 48 2.95 0.18 12.54
N VAL A 49 2.40 1.09 13.34
CA VAL A 49 2.54 2.54 13.14
C VAL A 49 3.99 3.00 13.26
N ASP A 50 4.76 2.44 14.20
CA ASP A 50 6.13 2.87 14.50
C ASP A 50 7.14 2.53 13.40
N LEU A 51 6.76 1.70 12.42
CA LEU A 51 7.60 1.34 11.27
C LEU A 51 7.44 2.29 10.08
N ASP A 52 6.65 3.36 10.24
CA ASP A 52 6.50 4.48 9.31
C ASP A 52 6.13 4.08 7.87
N GLY A 53 5.35 2.99 7.73
CA GLY A 53 4.87 2.51 6.43
C GLY A 53 4.03 3.55 5.67
N ARG A 54 3.28 4.39 6.40
CA ARG A 54 2.48 5.49 5.82
C ARG A 54 3.33 6.52 5.08
N ALA A 55 4.42 6.99 5.69
CA ALA A 55 5.27 7.99 5.05
C ALA A 55 5.87 7.46 3.76
N LYS A 56 6.20 6.16 3.73
CA LYS A 56 6.74 5.51 2.53
C LYS A 56 5.75 5.39 1.37
N LEU A 57 4.45 5.31 1.68
CA LEU A 57 3.39 5.24 0.66
C LEU A 57 2.97 6.61 0.11
N SER A 58 3.33 7.71 0.77
CA SER A 58 2.98 9.06 0.31
C SER A 58 3.43 9.30 -1.15
N PRO A 59 2.55 9.81 -2.03
CA PRO A 59 1.26 10.45 -1.72
C PRO A 59 0.04 9.51 -1.73
N VAL A 60 0.21 8.20 -1.91
CA VAL A 60 -0.91 7.25 -1.91
C VAL A 60 -1.48 7.14 -0.49
N PRO A 61 -2.80 7.38 -0.28
CA PRO A 61 -3.39 7.26 1.04
C PRO A 61 -3.39 5.81 1.53
N LEU A 62 -3.28 5.63 2.84
CA LEU A 62 -3.39 4.33 3.51
C LEU A 62 -4.62 4.29 4.42
N TYR A 63 -5.47 3.29 4.25
CA TYR A 63 -6.50 2.90 5.19
C TYR A 63 -6.06 1.67 6.00
N SER A 64 -6.31 1.66 7.31
CA SER A 64 -6.07 0.49 8.17
C SER A 64 -7.28 0.23 9.06
N LEU A 65 -7.63 -1.04 9.28
CA LEU A 65 -8.74 -1.41 10.16
C LEU A 65 -8.34 -1.36 11.64
N VAL A 66 -7.13 -1.81 11.96
CA VAL A 66 -6.54 -1.74 13.29
C VAL A 66 -5.09 -1.26 13.21
N SER A 67 -4.69 -0.48 14.20
CA SER A 67 -3.34 0.06 14.33
C SER A 67 -2.74 -0.38 15.65
N PHE A 68 -1.50 -0.85 15.61
CA PHE A 68 -0.69 -1.20 16.78
C PHE A 68 0.50 -0.28 16.86
N HIS A 69 0.83 0.11 18.09
CA HIS A 69 2.09 0.75 18.42
C HIS A 69 2.89 -0.24 19.28
N GLU A 70 4.22 -0.18 19.25
CA GLU A 70 5.05 -0.86 20.24
C GLU A 70 4.62 -0.39 21.64
N ASP A 71 4.18 -1.33 22.48
CA ASP A 71 3.88 -1.03 23.87
C ASP A 71 5.18 -0.53 24.55
N GLU A 72 5.14 0.65 25.17
CA GLU A 72 6.20 1.06 26.11
C GLU A 72 6.21 0.04 27.27
N ALA A 73 7.22 -0.84 27.28
CA ALA A 73 7.48 -1.78 28.35
C ALA A 73 7.99 -1.08 29.63
#